data_AF-X1KTW1-F1
#
_entry.id   AF-X1KTW1-F1
#
_cell.length_a   1.000
_cell.length_b   1.000
_cell.length_c   1.000
_cell.angle_alpha   90.00
_cell.angle_beta   90.00
_cell.angle_gamma   90.00
#
_symmetry.space_group_name_H-M   'P 1'
#
loop_
_entity.id
_entity.type
_entity.pdbx_description
1 polymer ?
#
loop_
_entity_poly.entity_id
_entity_poly.type
_entity_poly.pdbx_seq_one_letter_code
_entity_poly.pdbx_strand_id
1 'polypeptide(L)'
;MIVPAHLMTPWFSLFGSRSGFDSVEECFEDYSKYIYAGETGLSASPAMLWRMPDGRRLTLISNSDAHSPAKLGRETNVFDIELSYPAIIETIKSKNPQKFLYTIEFFPQEGKYHYDGHRACNVRTSPEETKKYNNICPNCGRPLTIGVLNRVNFLADREDGFKPEGAIPFKSLVPLQEIIAEVLGVLPGAKQVEKE
;
A
#
# COMPACT_ATOMS: atom_id res chain seq x y z
N MET A 1 16.04 -4.16 -13.09
CA MET A 1 14.62 -3.76 -13.05
C MET A 1 14.51 -2.62 -12.05
N ILE A 2 13.74 -1.59 -12.37
CA ILE A 2 13.46 -0.47 -11.47
C ILE A 2 12.03 -0.63 -10.96
N VAL A 3 11.84 -0.47 -9.65
CA VAL A 3 10.53 -0.55 -9.00
C VAL A 3 10.39 0.68 -8.10
N PRO A 4 9.41 1.55 -8.33
CA PRO A 4 9.05 2.59 -7.38
C PRO A 4 8.58 1.92 -6.07
N ALA A 5 9.30 2.20 -4.99
CA ALA A 5 9.01 1.64 -3.68
C ALA A 5 7.75 2.27 -3.08
N HIS A 6 7.04 1.50 -2.25
CA HIS A 6 5.94 1.92 -1.37
C HIS A 6 5.07 3.07 -1.94
N LEU A 7 4.37 2.78 -3.05
CA LEU A 7 3.77 3.71 -4.00
C LEU A 7 2.94 4.85 -3.38
N MET A 8 2.27 4.60 -2.26
CA MET A 8 1.31 5.53 -1.68
C MET A 8 1.75 6.17 -0.35
N THR A 9 2.94 5.83 0.16
CA THR A 9 3.44 6.44 1.40
C THR A 9 3.45 7.96 1.25
N PRO A 10 2.86 8.77 2.16
CA PRO A 10 2.56 10.17 1.83
C PRO A 10 3.77 11.03 1.43
N TRP A 11 4.97 10.68 1.88
CA TRP A 11 6.25 11.31 1.54
C TRP A 11 7.15 10.34 0.80
N PHE A 12 7.96 10.86 -0.12
CA PHE A 12 9.01 10.14 -0.85
C PHE A 12 8.53 8.89 -1.60
N SER A 13 7.27 8.88 -2.04
CA SER A 13 6.72 7.84 -2.90
C SER A 13 6.22 8.42 -4.21
N LEU A 14 5.99 7.53 -5.18
CA LEU A 14 5.54 7.92 -6.51
C LEU A 14 4.20 8.65 -6.50
N PHE A 15 3.22 8.19 -5.71
CA PHE A 15 1.86 8.75 -5.70
C PHE A 15 1.49 9.44 -4.38
N GLY A 16 2.46 9.64 -3.48
CA GLY A 16 2.25 10.21 -2.15
C GLY A 16 1.58 11.59 -2.18
N SER A 17 0.69 11.85 -1.22
CA SER A 17 -0.12 13.08 -1.16
C SER A 17 0.68 14.36 -0.90
N ARG A 18 1.97 14.27 -0.52
CA ARG A 18 2.82 15.42 -0.21
C ARG A 18 3.95 15.67 -1.22
N SER A 19 4.42 14.64 -1.91
CA SER A 19 5.60 14.74 -2.78
C SER A 19 5.52 13.86 -4.04
N GLY A 20 4.36 13.28 -4.33
CA GLY A 20 4.17 12.37 -5.47
C GLY A 20 3.71 13.08 -6.73
N PHE A 21 3.58 12.28 -7.77
CA PHE A 21 3.07 12.57 -9.10
C PHE A 21 1.67 11.98 -9.26
N ASP A 22 0.95 12.38 -10.30
CA ASP A 22 -0.38 11.85 -10.62
C ASP A 22 -0.33 10.64 -11.56
N SER A 23 0.82 10.36 -12.18
CA SER A 23 1.05 9.17 -13.01
C SER A 23 2.51 8.71 -13.02
N VAL A 24 2.76 7.46 -13.44
CA VAL A 24 4.12 6.97 -13.68
C VAL A 24 4.78 7.75 -14.83
N GLU A 25 4.00 8.10 -15.87
CA GLU A 25 4.45 8.89 -17.01
C GLU A 25 4.96 10.27 -16.60
N GLU A 26 4.28 10.94 -15.67
CA GLU A 26 4.71 12.25 -15.17
C GLU A 26 6.06 12.17 -14.42
N CYS A 27 6.30 11.09 -13.67
CA CYS A 27 7.55 10.92 -12.92
C CYS A 27 8.73 10.45 -13.78
N PHE A 28 8.49 9.53 -14.72
CA PHE A 28 9.54 8.83 -15.46
C PHE A 28 9.63 9.23 -16.92
N GLU A 29 8.69 10.01 -17.44
CA GLU A 29 8.65 10.50 -18.81
C GLU A 29 8.83 9.34 -19.83
N ASP A 30 9.78 9.48 -20.74
CA ASP A 30 10.12 8.48 -21.77
C ASP A 30 10.57 7.12 -21.21
N TYR A 31 10.97 7.09 -19.93
CA TYR A 31 11.38 5.86 -19.24
C TYR A 31 10.22 5.11 -18.58
N SER A 32 9.02 5.69 -18.53
CA SER A 32 7.82 5.07 -17.95
C SER A 32 7.53 3.67 -18.52
N LYS A 33 7.80 3.44 -19.81
CA LYS A 33 7.68 2.13 -20.49
C LYS A 33 8.60 1.03 -19.94
N TYR A 34 9.61 1.38 -19.16
CA TYR A 34 10.52 0.44 -18.50
C TYR A 34 10.15 0.16 -17.04
N ILE A 35 9.09 0.79 -16.53
CA ILE A 35 8.57 0.56 -15.19
C ILE A 35 7.47 -0.49 -15.27
N TYR A 36 7.82 -1.73 -14.95
CA TYR A 36 6.93 -2.89 -15.07
C TYR A 36 6.17 -3.20 -13.77
N ALA A 37 6.69 -2.72 -12.65
CA ALA A 37 6.17 -3.05 -11.33
C ALA A 37 6.20 -1.83 -10.42
N GLY A 38 5.37 -1.86 -9.40
CA GLY A 38 5.36 -0.91 -8.30
C GLY A 38 5.09 -1.64 -7.00
N GLU A 39 5.73 -1.19 -5.93
CA GLU A 39 5.56 -1.80 -4.62
C GLU A 39 4.37 -1.18 -3.89
N THR A 40 3.42 -1.99 -3.41
CA THR A 40 2.25 -1.54 -2.65
C THR A 40 2.66 -0.73 -1.42
N GLY A 41 3.49 -1.37 -0.58
CA GLY A 41 3.94 -0.89 0.71
C GLY A 41 2.81 -0.83 1.74
N LEU A 42 3.19 -0.67 3.01
CA LEU A 42 2.31 -0.77 4.19
C LEU A 42 1.10 0.18 4.23
N SER A 43 1.06 1.17 3.34
CA SER A 43 0.03 2.21 3.31
C SER A 43 -1.10 1.91 2.33
N ALA A 44 -0.95 0.93 1.45
CA ALA A 44 -1.93 0.62 0.41
C ALA A 44 -2.02 -0.90 0.15
N SER A 45 -3.15 -1.33 -0.39
CA SER A 45 -3.34 -2.71 -0.84
C SER A 45 -3.57 -2.76 -2.36
N PRO A 46 -3.45 -3.94 -2.99
CA PRO A 46 -3.80 -4.10 -4.40
C PRO A 46 -5.23 -3.66 -4.71
N ALA A 47 -6.20 -3.92 -3.83
CA ALA A 47 -7.58 -3.47 -4.02
C ALA A 47 -7.70 -1.94 -4.11
N MET A 48 -6.93 -1.20 -3.32
CA MET A 48 -6.88 0.26 -3.42
C MET A 48 -6.28 0.70 -4.75
N LEU A 49 -5.16 0.09 -5.17
CA LEU A 49 -4.42 0.49 -6.35
C LEU A 49 -5.09 0.07 -7.67
N TRP A 50 -5.87 -1.01 -7.69
CA TRP A 50 -6.64 -1.41 -8.88
C TRP A 50 -7.64 -0.35 -9.34
N ARG A 51 -7.99 0.58 -8.47
CA ARG A 51 -8.86 1.70 -8.79
C ARG A 51 -8.21 2.76 -9.66
N MET A 52 -6.87 2.75 -9.74
CA MET A 52 -6.06 3.71 -10.50
C MET A 52 -5.58 3.09 -11.82
N PRO A 53 -5.48 3.88 -12.92
CA PRO A 53 -4.92 3.41 -14.18
C PRO A 53 -3.55 2.76 -14.03
N ASP A 54 -2.62 3.42 -13.35
CA ASP A 54 -1.26 2.91 -13.16
C ASP A 54 -1.19 1.69 -12.24
N GLY A 55 -2.04 1.59 -11.22
CA GLY A 55 -2.08 0.41 -10.36
C GLY A 55 -2.58 -0.85 -11.09
N ARG A 56 -3.33 -0.69 -12.19
CA ARG A 56 -3.70 -1.80 -13.09
C ARG A 56 -2.62 -2.09 -14.13
N ARG A 57 -1.90 -1.06 -14.57
CA ARG A 57 -0.81 -1.17 -15.55
C ARG A 57 0.39 -1.93 -14.97
N LEU A 58 0.80 -1.57 -13.76
CA LEU A 58 1.95 -2.16 -13.08
C LEU A 58 1.65 -3.56 -12.53
N THR A 59 2.66 -4.41 -12.45
CA THR A 59 2.63 -5.57 -11.56
C THR A 59 2.85 -5.09 -10.13
N LEU A 60 1.86 -5.31 -9.27
CA LEU A 60 1.94 -4.92 -7.87
C LEU A 60 2.73 -5.99 -7.11
N ILE A 61 3.81 -5.57 -6.46
CA ILE A 61 4.60 -6.41 -5.56
C ILE A 61 4.49 -5.87 -4.13
N SER A 62 4.70 -6.74 -3.15
CA SER A 62 4.57 -6.43 -1.74
C SER A 62 5.83 -6.85 -1.00
N ASN A 63 6.53 -5.90 -0.38
CA ASN A 63 7.80 -6.13 0.28
C ASN A 63 7.84 -5.45 1.63
N SER A 64 8.44 -6.11 2.61
CA SER A 64 8.42 -5.67 4.01
C SER A 64 9.08 -4.31 4.32
N ASP A 65 9.99 -3.80 3.50
CA ASP A 65 10.87 -2.67 3.89
C ASP A 65 11.47 -2.86 5.30
N ALA A 66 12.03 -4.05 5.54
CA ALA A 66 12.42 -4.49 6.88
C ALA A 66 13.69 -3.79 7.36
N HIS A 67 13.56 -3.05 8.46
CA HIS A 67 14.66 -2.41 9.18
C HIS A 67 15.08 -3.17 10.44
N SER A 68 14.51 -4.37 10.64
CA SER A 68 14.90 -5.32 11.69
C SER A 68 14.48 -6.73 11.29
N PRO A 69 15.14 -7.78 11.81
CA PRO A 69 14.76 -9.17 11.55
C PRO A 69 13.31 -9.48 11.91
N ALA A 70 12.80 -8.89 12.99
CA ALA A 70 11.42 -9.08 13.44
C ALA A 70 10.36 -8.50 12.49
N LYS A 71 10.75 -7.59 11.58
CA LYS A 71 9.85 -7.01 10.57
C LYS A 71 10.02 -7.65 9.19
N LEU A 72 10.95 -8.59 9.03
CA LEU A 72 11.14 -9.32 7.78
C LEU A 72 9.88 -10.12 7.43
N GLY A 73 9.44 -10.02 6.18
CA GLY A 73 8.33 -10.83 5.67
C GLY A 73 6.93 -10.43 6.17
N ARG A 74 6.77 -9.25 6.79
CA ARG A 74 5.42 -8.69 7.06
C ARG A 74 4.61 -8.40 5.80
N GLU A 75 5.30 -8.28 4.67
CA GLU A 75 4.77 -8.19 3.31
C GLU A 75 5.66 -9.04 2.40
N THR A 76 5.06 -9.86 1.54
CA THR A 76 5.79 -10.82 0.69
C THR A 76 5.08 -11.12 -0.63
N ASN A 77 5.82 -11.71 -1.56
CA ASN A 77 5.33 -12.17 -2.86
C ASN A 77 5.45 -13.69 -2.93
N VAL A 78 4.43 -14.37 -3.44
CA VAL A 78 4.42 -15.83 -3.59
C VAL A 78 4.49 -16.18 -5.07
N PHE A 79 5.58 -16.85 -5.44
CA PHE A 79 5.85 -17.28 -6.81
C PHE A 79 5.89 -18.81 -6.91
N ASP A 80 5.42 -19.34 -8.05
CA ASP A 80 5.60 -20.73 -8.48
C ASP A 80 6.50 -20.75 -9.71
N ILE A 81 7.80 -20.71 -9.45
CA ILE A 81 8.85 -20.59 -10.45
C ILE A 81 10.11 -21.34 -10.01
N GLU A 82 11.01 -21.59 -10.95
CA GLU A 82 12.41 -21.86 -10.61
C GLU A 82 12.98 -20.64 -9.85
N LEU A 83 13.64 -20.88 -8.71
CA LEU A 83 14.20 -19.82 -7.88
C LEU A 83 15.49 -19.26 -8.51
N SER A 84 15.31 -18.42 -9.52
CA SER A 84 16.40 -17.72 -10.21
C SER A 84 16.02 -16.26 -10.45
N TYR A 85 17.02 -15.37 -10.43
CA TYR A 85 16.79 -13.94 -10.71
C TYR A 85 16.10 -13.71 -12.07
N PRO A 86 16.50 -14.38 -13.17
CA PRO A 86 15.80 -14.25 -14.45
C PRO A 86 14.32 -14.66 -14.38
N ALA A 87 13.99 -15.76 -13.71
CA ALA A 87 12.61 -16.23 -13.57
C ALA A 87 11.74 -15.24 -12.76
N ILE A 88 12.29 -14.64 -11.70
CA ILE A 88 11.60 -13.60 -10.91
C ILE A 88 11.30 -12.38 -11.78
N ILE A 89 12.31 -11.87 -12.51
CA ILE A 89 12.15 -10.69 -13.35
C ILE A 89 11.16 -10.94 -14.49
N GLU A 90 11.24 -12.09 -15.15
CA GLU A 90 10.30 -12.45 -16.23
C GLU A 90 8.88 -12.51 -15.71
N THR A 91 8.66 -13.20 -14.58
CA THR A 91 7.34 -13.36 -13.97
C THR A 91 6.71 -12.03 -13.57
N ILE A 92 7.50 -11.11 -12.99
CA ILE A 92 7.02 -9.78 -12.63
C ILE A 92 6.67 -8.97 -13.89
N LYS A 93 7.50 -9.04 -14.95
CA LYS A 93 7.24 -8.32 -16.20
C LYS A 93 6.04 -8.85 -16.98
N SER A 94 5.83 -10.17 -17.00
CA SER A 94 4.74 -10.80 -17.74
C SER A 94 3.41 -10.77 -16.99
N LYS A 95 3.42 -10.45 -15.69
CA LYS A 95 2.22 -10.39 -14.82
C LYS A 95 1.42 -11.70 -14.87
N ASN A 96 2.12 -12.83 -15.00
CA ASN A 96 1.50 -14.14 -15.21
C ASN A 96 0.94 -14.71 -13.89
N PRO A 97 -0.39 -14.85 -13.73
CA PRO A 97 -1.00 -15.32 -12.49
C PRO A 97 -0.74 -16.80 -12.17
N GLN A 98 -0.24 -17.59 -13.14
CA GLN A 98 0.18 -18.98 -12.89
C GLN A 98 1.57 -19.05 -12.25
N LYS A 99 2.38 -18.01 -12.40
CA LYS A 99 3.74 -17.93 -11.84
C LYS A 99 3.83 -16.98 -10.65
N PHE A 100 3.05 -15.91 -10.65
CA PHE A 100 2.90 -14.99 -9.52
C PHE A 100 1.54 -15.23 -8.88
N LEU A 101 1.53 -16.08 -7.86
CA LEU A 101 0.30 -16.64 -7.31
C LEU A 101 -0.49 -15.62 -6.50
N TYR A 102 0.16 -14.89 -5.61
CA TYR A 102 -0.44 -13.83 -4.80
C TYR A 102 0.60 -13.01 -4.05
N THR A 103 0.17 -11.86 -3.52
CA THR A 103 0.91 -11.11 -2.50
C THR A 103 0.33 -11.34 -1.10
N ILE A 104 1.17 -11.15 -0.09
CA ILE A 104 0.78 -11.06 1.31
C ILE A 104 1.01 -9.61 1.73
N GLU A 105 -0.06 -8.96 2.19
CA GLU A 105 -0.10 -7.53 2.47
C GLU A 105 -0.39 -7.26 3.95
N PHE A 106 0.02 -6.09 4.42
CA PHE A 106 -0.48 -5.55 5.68
C PHE A 106 -1.90 -4.99 5.53
N PHE A 107 -2.62 -4.72 6.64
CA PHE A 107 -3.88 -3.98 6.59
C PHE A 107 -3.61 -2.48 6.52
N PRO A 108 -3.82 -1.80 5.36
CA PRO A 108 -3.49 -0.38 5.23
C PRO A 108 -4.35 0.52 6.15
N GLN A 109 -5.48 0.02 6.65
CA GLN A 109 -6.37 0.71 7.58
C GLN A 109 -5.72 0.98 8.94
N GLU A 110 -4.73 0.17 9.33
CA GLU A 110 -3.93 0.37 10.54
C GLU A 110 -2.85 1.46 10.35
N GLY A 111 -2.63 1.88 9.09
CA GLY A 111 -1.71 2.96 8.76
C GLY A 111 -2.09 4.27 9.42
N LYS A 112 -1.09 4.95 10.01
CA LYS A 112 -1.22 6.25 10.70
C LYS A 112 -1.95 7.32 9.88
N TYR A 113 -1.81 7.29 8.57
CA TYR A 113 -2.36 8.28 7.64
C TYR A 113 -3.38 7.65 6.68
N HIS A 114 -4.06 6.57 7.05
CA HIS A 114 -5.04 5.94 6.15
C HIS A 114 -6.19 6.89 5.78
N TYR A 115 -6.84 7.47 6.78
CA TYR A 115 -7.88 8.50 6.64
C TYR A 115 -7.32 9.91 6.80
N ASP A 116 -8.11 10.87 6.35
CA ASP A 116 -7.82 12.27 6.60
C ASP A 116 -8.03 12.60 8.08
N GLY A 117 -7.35 13.62 8.57
CA GLY A 117 -7.58 14.04 9.94
C GLY A 117 -6.81 15.27 10.41
N HIS A 118 -7.14 15.71 11.62
CA HIS A 118 -6.44 16.78 12.32
C HIS A 118 -6.12 16.33 13.74
N ARG A 119 -4.85 15.94 13.96
CA ARG A 119 -4.38 15.35 15.23
C ARG A 119 -4.69 16.20 16.45
N ALA A 120 -4.48 17.52 16.37
CA ALA A 120 -4.69 18.42 17.50
C ALA A 120 -6.17 18.56 17.89
N CYS A 121 -7.10 18.32 16.96
CA CYS A 121 -8.54 18.34 17.24
C CYS A 121 -9.14 16.94 17.40
N ASN A 122 -8.32 15.88 17.31
CA ASN A 122 -8.76 14.49 17.27
C ASN A 122 -9.85 14.21 16.22
N VAL A 123 -9.76 14.87 15.07
CA VAL A 123 -10.70 14.69 13.94
C VAL A 123 -10.16 13.62 13.00
N ARG A 124 -11.03 12.71 12.59
CA ARG A 124 -10.79 11.69 11.55
C ARG A 124 -11.97 11.72 10.59
N THR A 125 -11.71 11.82 9.29
CA THR A 125 -12.75 11.91 8.26
C THR A 125 -12.42 11.01 7.07
N SER A 126 -13.46 10.40 6.50
CA SER A 126 -13.38 9.73 5.20
C SER A 126 -13.14 10.76 4.08
N PRO A 127 -12.62 10.35 2.92
CA PRO A 127 -12.44 11.26 1.78
C PRO A 127 -13.73 12.00 1.37
N GLU A 128 -14.88 11.31 1.45
CA GLU A 128 -16.19 11.85 1.11
C GLU A 128 -16.62 12.95 2.09
N GLU A 129 -16.33 12.79 3.38
CA GLU A 129 -16.58 13.81 4.41
C GLU A 129 -15.62 14.99 4.27
N THR A 130 -14.33 14.72 4.07
CA THR A 130 -13.31 15.76 3.87
C THR A 130 -13.65 16.68 2.70
N LYS A 131 -14.20 16.12 1.61
CA LYS A 131 -14.67 16.90 0.46
C LYS A 131 -15.79 17.87 0.83
N LYS A 132 -16.72 17.50 1.73
CA LYS A 132 -17.78 18.39 2.22
C LYS A 132 -17.23 19.57 3.03
N TYR A 133 -16.09 19.37 3.70
CA TYR A 133 -15.41 20.40 4.48
C TYR A 133 -14.30 21.13 3.71
N ASN A 134 -14.18 20.93 2.38
CA ASN A 134 -13.14 21.53 1.54
C ASN A 134 -11.71 21.34 2.09
N ASN A 135 -11.39 20.15 2.61
CA ASN A 135 -10.11 19.83 3.24
C ASN A 135 -9.78 20.65 4.50
N ILE A 136 -10.77 21.31 5.11
CA ILE A 136 -10.61 22.12 6.33
C ILE A 136 -11.18 21.38 7.54
N CYS A 137 -10.50 21.46 8.67
CA CYS A 137 -10.94 20.90 9.93
C CYS A 137 -12.20 21.64 10.42
N PRO A 138 -13.34 20.94 10.63
CA PRO A 138 -14.59 21.57 11.04
C PRO A 138 -14.55 22.18 12.46
N ASN A 139 -13.57 21.79 13.28
CA ASN A 139 -13.44 22.27 14.65
C ASN A 139 -12.62 23.58 14.76
N CYS A 140 -11.54 23.71 13.98
CA CYS A 140 -10.58 24.82 14.16
C CYS A 140 -10.25 25.62 12.90
N GLY A 141 -10.82 25.26 11.74
CA GLY A 141 -10.59 25.98 10.48
C GLY A 141 -9.20 25.78 9.85
N ARG A 142 -8.33 24.96 10.44
CA ARG A 142 -7.00 24.63 9.86
C ARG A 142 -7.09 23.49 8.85
N PRO A 143 -6.15 23.38 7.89
CA PRO A 143 -6.14 22.28 6.93
C PRO A 143 -6.07 20.89 7.57
N LEU A 144 -6.79 19.94 7.01
CA LEU A 144 -6.68 18.52 7.34
C LEU A 144 -5.36 17.96 6.78
N THR A 145 -4.84 16.94 7.46
CA THR A 145 -3.82 16.06 6.88
C THR A 145 -4.53 15.11 5.95
N ILE A 146 -4.19 15.17 4.66
CA ILE A 146 -4.76 14.28 3.64
C ILE A 146 -4.13 12.89 3.76
N GLY A 147 -4.99 11.90 3.98
CA GLY A 147 -4.65 10.50 4.12
C GLY A 147 -4.48 9.80 2.77
N VAL A 148 -4.01 8.56 2.86
CA VAL A 148 -3.68 7.72 1.71
C VAL A 148 -4.92 7.36 0.92
N LEU A 149 -6.03 7.03 1.60
CA LEU A 149 -7.27 6.67 0.91
C LEU A 149 -7.81 7.85 0.09
N ASN A 150 -7.70 9.08 0.59
CA ASN A 150 -8.12 10.26 -0.16
C ASN A 150 -7.25 10.44 -1.41
N ARG A 151 -5.93 10.27 -1.29
CA ARG A 151 -5.03 10.31 -2.45
C ARG A 151 -5.33 9.23 -3.48
N VAL A 152 -5.66 8.01 -3.05
CA VAL A 152 -6.15 6.96 -3.96
C VAL A 152 -7.44 7.39 -4.65
N ASN A 153 -8.42 7.91 -3.90
CA ASN A 153 -9.69 8.39 -4.46
C ASN A 153 -9.48 9.51 -5.50
N PHE A 154 -8.50 10.38 -5.30
CA PHE A 154 -8.15 11.44 -6.25
C PHE A 154 -7.60 10.88 -7.58
N LEU A 155 -6.78 9.83 -7.54
CA LEU A 155 -6.16 9.22 -8.73
C LEU A 155 -7.01 8.11 -9.37
N ALA A 156 -8.09 7.69 -8.71
CA ALA A 156 -8.92 6.59 -9.14
C ALA A 156 -9.86 6.98 -10.29
N ASP A 157 -9.98 6.09 -11.27
CA ASP A 157 -10.99 6.13 -12.34
C ASP A 157 -12.01 4.99 -12.22
N ARG A 158 -11.97 4.25 -11.09
CA ARG A 158 -12.90 3.17 -10.75
C ARG A 158 -13.33 3.28 -9.29
N GLU A 159 -14.54 2.79 -9.04
CA GLU A 159 -15.15 2.76 -7.71
C GLU A 159 -14.43 1.79 -6.76
N ASP A 160 -14.69 1.98 -5.46
CA ASP A 160 -14.20 1.04 -4.44
C ASP A 160 -14.77 -0.38 -4.67
N GLY A 161 -13.94 -1.39 -4.40
CA GLY A 161 -14.26 -2.79 -4.67
C GLY A 161 -14.05 -3.24 -6.13
N PHE A 162 -13.61 -2.36 -7.04
CA PHE A 162 -13.26 -2.77 -8.40
C PHE A 162 -12.11 -3.80 -8.41
N LYS A 163 -12.31 -4.91 -9.12
CA LYS A 163 -11.30 -5.95 -9.35
C LYS A 163 -11.07 -6.15 -10.85
N PRO A 164 -9.85 -5.95 -11.37
CA PRO A 164 -9.53 -6.24 -12.75
C PRO A 164 -9.63 -7.74 -13.03
N GLU A 165 -10.04 -8.11 -14.24
CA GLU A 165 -9.97 -9.49 -14.71
C GLU A 165 -8.50 -9.95 -14.74
N GLY A 166 -8.24 -11.18 -14.26
CA GLY A 166 -6.88 -11.74 -14.20
C GLY A 166 -5.95 -11.06 -13.18
N ALA A 167 -6.47 -10.21 -12.28
CA ALA A 167 -5.65 -9.60 -11.24
C ALA A 167 -5.01 -10.65 -10.32
N ILE A 168 -3.72 -10.49 -10.05
CA ILE A 168 -2.97 -11.30 -9.07
C ILE A 168 -3.64 -11.07 -7.71
N PRO A 169 -4.12 -12.14 -7.04
CA PRO A 169 -4.81 -11.99 -5.76
C PRO A 169 -3.85 -11.56 -4.64
N PHE A 170 -4.41 -11.14 -3.52
CA PHE A 170 -3.65 -10.82 -2.31
C PHE A 170 -4.35 -11.36 -1.07
N LYS A 171 -3.59 -11.46 0.02
CA LYS A 171 -4.08 -11.82 1.35
C LYS A 171 -3.58 -10.78 2.34
N SER A 172 -4.46 -10.18 3.11
CA SER A 172 -4.05 -9.32 4.23
C SER A 172 -3.88 -10.14 5.50
N LEU A 173 -2.81 -9.90 6.24
CA LEU A 173 -2.58 -10.54 7.53
C LEU A 173 -2.20 -9.54 8.62
N VAL A 174 -2.55 -9.91 9.85
CA VAL A 174 -2.04 -9.29 11.07
C VAL A 174 -0.86 -10.16 11.54
N PRO A 175 0.30 -9.56 11.90
CA PRO A 175 1.44 -10.33 12.39
C PRO A 175 1.08 -11.20 13.61
N LEU A 176 1.60 -12.42 13.67
CA LEU A 176 1.28 -13.36 14.76
C LEU A 176 1.58 -12.77 16.15
N GLN A 177 2.68 -12.04 16.29
CA GLN A 177 3.03 -11.36 17.55
C GLN A 177 1.96 -10.36 17.99
N GLU A 178 1.31 -9.67 17.05
CA GLU A 178 0.24 -8.73 17.36
C GLU A 178 -1.04 -9.47 17.78
N ILE A 179 -1.35 -10.59 17.13
CA ILE A 179 -2.47 -11.46 17.53
C ILE A 179 -2.26 -12.01 18.94
N ILE A 180 -1.08 -12.52 19.27
CA ILE A 180 -0.75 -13.05 20.61
C ILE A 180 -0.85 -11.93 21.65
N ALA A 181 -0.30 -10.75 21.34
CA ALA A 181 -0.32 -9.60 22.23
C ALA A 181 -1.74 -9.13 22.56
N GLU A 182 -2.62 -9.06 21.56
CA GLU A 182 -4.02 -8.73 21.73
C GLU A 182 -4.73 -9.74 22.64
N VAL A 183 -4.53 -11.04 22.41
CA VAL A 183 -5.12 -12.12 23.24
C VAL A 183 -4.65 -12.05 24.69
N LEU A 184 -3.38 -11.72 24.91
CA LEU A 184 -2.79 -11.61 26.25
C LEU A 184 -3.05 -10.26 26.92
N GLY A 185 -3.59 -9.26 26.19
CA GLY A 185 -3.80 -7.90 26.70
C GLY A 185 -2.50 -7.14 26.99
N VAL A 186 -1.44 -7.40 26.23
CA VAL A 186 -0.11 -6.80 26.40
C VAL A 186 0.40 -6.20 25.09
N LEU A 187 1.55 -5.52 25.13
CA LEU A 187 2.18 -4.99 23.93
C LEU A 187 2.91 -6.09 23.14
N PRO A 188 3.02 -6.01 21.79
CA PRO A 188 3.71 -7.00 20.96
C PRO A 188 5.17 -7.27 21.33
N GLY A 189 5.85 -6.32 21.96
CA GLY A 189 7.23 -6.48 22.44
C GLY A 189 7.37 -7.04 23.86
N ALA A 190 6.29 -7.48 24.50
CA ALA A 190 6.34 -8.01 25.86
C ALA A 190 6.99 -9.39 25.91
N LYS A 191 7.76 -9.66 26.98
CA LYS A 191 8.40 -10.98 27.23
C LYS A 191 7.42 -12.16 27.24
N GLN A 192 6.13 -11.91 27.50
CA GLN A 192 5.10 -12.95 27.45
C GLN A 192 4.81 -13.37 26.01
N VAL A 193 4.78 -12.41 25.07
CA VAL A 193 4.55 -12.68 23.64
C VAL A 193 5.71 -13.49 23.05
N GLU A 194 6.94 -13.21 23.45
CA GLU A 194 8.13 -13.93 22.98
C GLU A 194 8.22 -15.38 23.49
N LYS A 195 7.47 -15.73 24.54
CA LYS A 195 7.48 -17.07 25.15
C LYS A 195 6.48 -18.05 24.53
N GLU A 196 5.50 -17.55 23.78
CA GLU A 196 4.50 -18.34 23.06
C GLU A 196 5.01 -18.70 21.65
#